data_AF-A0A6B3URE4-F1
#
_entry.id   AF-A0A6B3URE4-F1
#
_cell.length_a   1.000
_cell.length_b   1.000
_cell.length_c   1.000
_cell.angle_alpha   90.00
_cell.angle_beta   90.00
_cell.angle_gamma   90.00
#
_symmetry.space_group_name_H-M   'P 1'
#
loop_
_entity.id
_entity.type
_entity.pdbx_description
1 polymer ?
#
loop_
_entity_poly.entity_id
_entity_poly.type
_entity_poly.pdbx_seq_one_letter_code
_entity_poly.pdbx_strand_id
1 'polypeptide(L)'
;RIAGAVAAPLSAFETAAAAIGAGREVVFHCRSGGRTTAHCDRLAAAVAGQAFVLEGGIDAWKTAGLPVAGDRKAPLEIMRQVQIAAGTLVLSGVALGFLVHPGFFGLSAFVGAGLTFAGISGWCGMANLLKLAPWNRATAA
;
A
#
# COMPACT_ATOMS: atom_id res chain seq x y z
N ARG A 1 3.98 11.18 3.23
CA ARG A 1 3.39 12.04 2.16
C ARG A 1 4.23 13.30 2.02
N ILE A 2 4.18 13.99 0.87
CA ILE A 2 4.79 15.34 0.77
C ILE A 2 3.95 16.30 1.65
N ALA A 3 4.58 17.25 2.32
CA ALA A 3 3.86 18.21 3.15
C ALA A 3 2.87 19.02 2.28
N GLY A 4 1.64 19.21 2.74
CA GLY A 4 0.58 19.88 1.97
C GLY A 4 -0.07 19.03 0.87
N ALA A 5 0.39 17.79 0.63
CA ALA A 5 -0.23 16.92 -0.36
C ALA A 5 -1.61 16.41 0.10
N VAL A 6 -2.59 16.45 -0.80
CA VAL A 6 -3.95 15.93 -0.60
C VAL A 6 -3.99 14.45 -0.99
N ALA A 7 -4.55 13.61 -0.12
CA ALA A 7 -4.70 12.19 -0.39
C ALA A 7 -5.92 11.94 -1.29
N ALA A 8 -5.68 11.59 -2.55
CA ALA A 8 -6.71 11.27 -3.51
C ALA A 8 -6.39 9.93 -4.21
N PRO A 9 -7.07 8.82 -3.86
CA PRO A 9 -6.85 7.55 -4.55
C PRO A 9 -7.36 7.63 -5.99
N LEU A 10 -6.64 6.98 -6.93
CA LEU A 10 -6.98 6.96 -8.37
C LEU A 10 -8.43 6.51 -8.69
N SER A 11 -9.07 5.78 -7.79
CA SER A 11 -10.48 5.37 -7.93
C SER A 11 -11.49 6.49 -7.65
N ALA A 12 -11.08 7.57 -6.98
CA ALA A 12 -11.96 8.65 -6.54
C ALA A 12 -11.25 10.02 -6.59
N PHE A 13 -10.27 10.19 -7.49
CA PHE A 13 -9.44 11.39 -7.49
C PHE A 13 -10.13 12.57 -8.18
N GLU A 14 -11.10 12.31 -9.05
CA GLU A 14 -11.86 13.31 -9.80
C GLU A 14 -12.60 14.27 -8.87
N THR A 15 -13.14 13.78 -7.75
CA THR A 15 -13.77 14.63 -6.72
C THR A 15 -12.75 15.58 -6.09
N ALA A 16 -11.53 15.10 -5.82
CA ALA A 16 -10.46 15.93 -5.28
C ALA A 16 -9.94 16.93 -6.34
N ALA A 17 -9.89 16.52 -7.61
CA ALA A 17 -9.47 17.38 -8.72
C ALA A 17 -10.48 18.51 -8.99
N ALA A 18 -11.79 18.23 -8.88
CA ALA A 18 -12.84 19.23 -9.02
C ALA A 18 -12.80 20.33 -7.94
N ALA A 19 -12.24 20.02 -6.75
CA ALA A 19 -12.05 21.01 -5.69
C ALA A 19 -10.85 21.96 -5.96
N ILE A 20 -10.05 21.69 -6.99
CA ILE A 20 -8.91 22.53 -7.37
C ILE A 20 -9.46 23.70 -8.20
N GLY A 21 -9.32 24.91 -7.66
CA GLY A 21 -9.73 26.13 -8.36
C GLY A 21 -9.06 26.29 -9.72
N ALA A 22 -9.77 26.92 -10.66
CA ALA A 22 -9.28 27.15 -12.02
C ALA A 22 -7.93 27.91 -12.03
N GLY A 23 -7.04 27.53 -12.94
CA GLY A 23 -5.75 28.18 -13.14
C GLY A 23 -4.63 27.78 -12.17
N ARG A 24 -4.85 26.80 -11.28
CA ARG A 24 -3.77 26.26 -10.43
C ARG A 24 -3.01 25.14 -11.14
N GLU A 25 -1.70 25.14 -10.99
CA GLU A 25 -0.84 24.02 -11.36
C GLU A 25 -1.01 22.87 -10.37
N VAL A 26 -1.09 21.64 -10.88
CA VAL A 26 -1.32 20.44 -10.08
C VAL A 26 -0.20 19.44 -10.32
N VAL A 27 0.50 19.06 -9.25
CA VAL A 27 1.51 18.01 -9.30
C VAL A 27 0.95 16.72 -8.72
N PHE A 28 0.81 15.70 -9.55
CA PHE A 28 0.41 14.36 -9.14
C PHE A 28 1.64 13.53 -8.77
N HIS A 29 1.52 12.76 -7.68
CA HIS A 29 2.53 11.78 -7.32
C HIS A 29 1.88 10.49 -6.81
N CYS A 30 2.59 9.38 -6.96
CA CYS A 30 2.27 8.13 -6.26
C CYS A 30 3.49 7.67 -5.46
N ARG A 31 3.64 6.34 -5.24
CA ARG A 31 4.81 5.79 -4.55
C ARG A 31 6.07 5.94 -5.41
N SER A 32 6.09 5.28 -6.58
CA SER A 32 7.25 5.20 -7.48
C SER A 32 7.10 5.95 -8.81
N GLY A 33 6.00 6.69 -9.01
CA GLY A 33 5.67 7.37 -10.28
C GLY A 33 4.85 6.53 -11.26
N GLY A 34 4.92 5.19 -11.21
CA GLY A 34 4.28 4.31 -12.20
C GLY A 34 2.77 4.51 -12.39
N ARG A 35 2.00 4.70 -11.30
CA ARG A 35 0.54 4.90 -11.39
C ARG A 35 0.18 6.24 -12.03
N THR A 36 0.95 7.28 -11.74
CA THR A 36 0.70 8.61 -12.28
C THR A 36 1.09 8.68 -13.75
N THR A 37 2.21 8.05 -14.14
CA THR A 37 2.62 7.94 -15.54
C THR A 37 1.64 7.11 -16.37
N ALA A 38 1.17 5.97 -15.85
CA ALA A 38 0.23 5.10 -16.56
C ALA A 38 -1.16 5.73 -16.81
N HIS A 39 -1.48 6.82 -16.11
CA HIS A 39 -2.77 7.49 -16.20
C HIS A 39 -2.64 9.01 -16.44
N CYS A 40 -1.52 9.46 -17.04
CA CYS A 40 -1.25 10.88 -17.29
C CYS A 40 -2.43 11.59 -17.96
N ASP A 41 -2.97 11.02 -19.05
CA ASP A 41 -4.06 11.66 -19.81
C ASP A 41 -5.33 11.82 -18.96
N ARG A 42 -5.68 10.82 -18.16
CA ARG A 42 -6.83 10.87 -17.24
C ARG A 42 -6.63 11.91 -16.15
N LEU A 43 -5.40 12.02 -15.62
CA LEU A 43 -5.05 13.00 -14.59
C LEU A 43 -5.08 14.43 -15.15
N ALA A 44 -4.56 14.63 -16.37
CA ALA A 44 -4.56 15.91 -17.05
C ALA A 44 -5.98 16.37 -17.39
N ALA A 45 -6.83 15.47 -17.89
CA ALA A 45 -8.23 15.78 -18.20
C ALA A 45 -9.08 16.17 -16.97
N ALA A 46 -8.65 15.78 -15.77
CA ALA A 46 -9.39 16.07 -14.54
C ALA A 46 -9.12 17.46 -13.96
N VAL A 47 -8.15 18.22 -14.49
CA VAL A 47 -7.79 19.54 -13.99
C VAL A 47 -7.93 20.58 -15.09
N ALA A 48 -8.39 21.78 -14.72
CA ALA A 48 -8.55 22.89 -15.67
C ALA A 48 -7.24 23.64 -15.97
N GLY A 49 -6.15 23.32 -15.26
CA GLY A 49 -4.84 23.96 -15.37
C GLY A 49 -3.75 23.00 -15.85
N GLN A 50 -2.49 23.37 -15.63
CA GLN A 50 -1.36 22.50 -15.96
C GLN A 50 -1.25 21.34 -14.98
N ALA A 51 -1.16 20.13 -15.52
CA ALA A 51 -0.92 18.90 -14.77
C ALA A 51 0.52 18.45 -14.95
N PHE A 52 1.20 18.18 -13.85
CA PHE A 52 2.55 17.63 -13.81
C PHE A 52 2.56 16.30 -13.07
N VAL A 53 3.50 15.43 -13.43
CA VAL A 53 3.75 14.19 -12.70
C VAL A 53 5.13 14.27 -12.06
N LEU A 54 5.20 14.00 -10.76
CA LEU A 54 6.48 13.89 -10.06
C LEU A 54 7.19 12.61 -10.49
N GLU A 55 8.29 12.77 -11.22
CA GLU A 55 9.14 11.67 -11.68
C GLU A 55 9.67 10.86 -10.48
N GLY A 56 9.59 9.52 -10.58
CA GLY A 56 9.97 8.61 -9.50
C GLY A 56 9.08 8.66 -8.25
N GLY A 57 8.04 9.51 -8.24
CA GLY A 57 7.10 9.64 -7.14
C GLY A 57 7.72 10.11 -5.82
N ILE A 58 7.04 9.79 -4.70
CA ILE A 58 7.54 10.17 -3.37
C ILE A 58 8.82 9.44 -2.97
N ASP A 59 9.13 8.31 -3.60
CA ASP A 59 10.38 7.59 -3.31
C ASP A 59 11.59 8.37 -3.83
N ALA A 60 11.52 8.94 -5.05
CA ALA A 60 12.56 9.85 -5.54
C ALA A 60 12.67 11.12 -4.69
N TRP A 61 11.55 11.70 -4.25
CA TRP A 61 11.51 12.82 -3.32
C TRP A 61 12.27 12.53 -2.01
N LYS A 62 12.06 11.33 -1.43
CA LYS A 62 12.79 10.90 -0.22
C LYS A 62 14.27 10.69 -0.49
N THR A 63 14.62 10.07 -1.62
CA THR A 63 16.02 9.85 -2.02
C THR A 63 16.76 11.17 -2.20
N ALA A 64 16.07 12.22 -2.67
CA ALA A 64 16.59 13.58 -2.75
C ALA A 64 16.74 14.29 -1.38
N GLY A 65 16.41 13.62 -0.27
CA GLY A 65 16.53 14.17 1.09
C GLY A 65 15.48 15.23 1.43
N LEU A 66 14.42 15.36 0.61
CA LEU A 66 13.40 16.39 0.80
C LEU A 66 12.43 16.04 1.94
N PRO A 67 11.85 17.04 2.62
CA PRO A 67 11.01 16.81 3.79
C PRO A 67 9.74 16.04 3.41
N VAL A 68 9.43 15.03 4.22
CA VAL A 68 8.18 14.28 4.11
C VAL A 68 7.39 14.43 5.40
N ALA A 69 6.10 14.75 5.26
CA ALA A 69 5.16 14.64 6.36
C ALA A 69 4.80 13.15 6.52
N GLY A 70 5.33 12.52 7.56
CA GLY A 70 5.04 11.13 7.90
C GLY A 70 5.10 10.92 9.40
N ASP A 71 4.17 10.13 9.92
CA ASP A 71 4.25 9.67 11.30
C ASP A 71 5.13 8.43 11.34
N ARG A 72 6.30 8.52 11.99
CA ARG A 72 7.18 7.35 12.22
C ARG A 72 6.52 6.29 13.10
N LYS A 73 5.46 6.63 13.82
CA LYS A 73 4.64 5.72 14.63
C LYS A 73 3.51 5.08 13.83
N ALA A 74 3.33 5.45 12.57
CA ALA A 74 2.32 4.83 11.74
C ALA A 74 2.56 3.31 11.64
N PRO A 75 1.50 2.49 11.71
CA PRO A 75 1.63 1.05 11.61
C PRO A 75 2.24 0.63 10.28
N LEU A 76 2.93 -0.52 10.28
CA LEU A 76 3.53 -1.08 9.08
C LEU A 76 2.47 -1.27 7.99
N GLU A 77 2.88 -1.11 6.73
CA GLU A 77 1.99 -1.36 5.59
C GLU A 77 1.41 -2.79 5.66
N ILE A 78 0.11 -2.93 5.37
CA ILE A 78 -0.65 -4.17 5.62
C ILE A 78 0.00 -5.38 4.95
N MET A 79 0.52 -5.24 3.72
CA MET A 79 1.17 -6.36 3.05
C MET A 79 2.46 -6.79 3.76
N ARG A 80 3.24 -5.87 4.33
CA ARG A 80 4.37 -6.22 5.19
C ARG A 80 3.92 -6.98 6.45
N GLN A 81 2.81 -6.58 7.07
CA GLN A 81 2.26 -7.31 8.22
C GLN A 81 1.83 -8.73 7.82
N VAL A 82 1.17 -8.88 6.66
CA VAL A 82 0.78 -10.20 6.11
C VAL A 82 2.02 -11.08 5.86
N GLN A 83 3.06 -10.53 5.23
CA GLN A 83 4.30 -11.27 4.93
C GLN A 83 5.00 -11.75 6.20
N ILE A 84 5.11 -10.88 7.21
CA ILE A 84 5.69 -11.25 8.52
C ILE A 84 4.85 -12.35 9.15
N ALA A 85 3.53 -12.17 9.25
CA ALA A 85 2.65 -13.15 9.89
C ALA A 85 2.67 -14.52 9.19
N ALA A 86 2.49 -14.54 7.86
CA ALA A 86 2.50 -15.76 7.08
C ALA A 86 3.87 -16.45 7.13
N GLY A 87 4.97 -15.69 7.01
CA GLY A 87 6.32 -16.21 7.13
C GLY A 87 6.60 -16.83 8.49
N THR A 88 6.25 -16.16 9.58
CA THR A 88 6.39 -16.69 10.95
C THR A 88 5.58 -17.97 11.15
N LEU A 89 4.34 -18.03 10.65
CA LEU A 89 3.51 -19.24 10.74
C LEU A 89 4.13 -20.42 9.98
N VAL A 90 4.62 -20.18 8.76
CA VAL A 90 5.26 -21.22 7.94
C VAL A 90 6.53 -21.73 8.60
N LEU A 91 7.41 -20.83 9.06
CA LEU A 91 8.66 -21.19 9.75
C LEU A 91 8.37 -21.98 11.04
N SER A 92 7.36 -21.56 11.81
CA SER A 92 6.95 -22.26 13.03
C SER A 92 6.40 -23.65 12.72
N GLY A 93 5.54 -23.79 11.70
CA GLY A 93 5.01 -25.08 11.28
C GLY A 93 6.09 -26.05 10.80
N VAL A 94 7.08 -25.57 10.06
CA VAL A 94 8.23 -26.38 9.62
C VAL A 94 9.10 -26.79 10.81
N ALA A 95 9.44 -25.85 11.71
CA ALA A 95 10.23 -26.15 12.90
C ALA A 95 9.54 -27.18 13.80
N LEU A 96 8.25 -27.00 14.08
CA LEU A 96 7.46 -27.97 14.87
C LEU A 96 7.28 -29.31 14.14
N GLY A 97 7.23 -29.31 12.81
CA GLY A 97 7.19 -30.50 11.97
C GLY A 97 8.40 -31.41 12.19
N PHE A 98 9.58 -30.81 12.29
CA PHE A 98 10.83 -31.52 12.56
C PHE A 98 11.05 -31.82 14.06
N LEU A 99 10.70 -30.90 14.95
CA LEU A 99 11.07 -30.96 16.37
C LEU A 99 10.04 -31.66 17.26
N VAL A 100 8.76 -31.71 16.84
CA VAL A 100 7.66 -32.19 17.69
C VAL A 100 6.88 -33.31 17.00
N HIS A 101 6.31 -33.06 15.83
CA HIS A 101 5.51 -34.05 15.11
C HIS A 101 5.33 -33.68 13.63
N PRO A 102 5.51 -34.61 12.66
CA PRO A 102 5.39 -34.32 11.24
C PRO A 102 4.04 -33.70 10.82
N GLY A 103 2.97 -33.93 11.58
CA GLY A 103 1.67 -33.31 11.35
C GLY A 103 1.68 -31.77 11.34
N PHE A 104 2.66 -31.11 11.98
CA PHE A 104 2.77 -29.64 11.98
C PHE A 104 3.15 -29.05 10.62
N PHE A 105 3.68 -29.85 9.68
CA PHE A 105 3.83 -29.40 8.29
C PHE A 105 2.49 -29.04 7.63
N GLY A 106 1.38 -29.58 8.14
CA GLY A 106 0.03 -29.21 7.73
C GLY A 106 -0.27 -27.72 7.92
N LEU A 107 0.28 -27.07 8.96
CA LEU A 107 0.15 -25.63 9.17
C LEU A 107 0.81 -24.85 8.02
N SER A 108 2.04 -25.20 7.67
CA SER A 108 2.79 -24.56 6.60
C SER A 108 2.13 -24.79 5.23
N ALA A 109 1.61 -26.00 4.99
CA ALA A 109 0.86 -26.34 3.79
C ALA A 109 -0.43 -25.50 3.67
N PHE A 110 -1.18 -25.34 4.76
CA PHE A 110 -2.40 -24.52 4.79
C PHE A 110 -2.10 -23.05 4.47
N VAL A 111 -1.07 -22.47 5.12
CA VAL A 111 -0.69 -21.07 4.87
C VAL A 111 -0.22 -20.88 3.42
N GLY A 112 0.60 -21.80 2.90
CA GLY A 112 1.05 -21.79 1.50
C GLY A 112 -0.11 -21.86 0.51
N ALA A 113 -1.07 -22.75 0.73
CA ALA A 113 -2.28 -22.84 -0.09
C ALA A 113 -3.10 -21.54 -0.07
N GLY A 114 -3.25 -20.93 1.11
CA GLY A 114 -3.91 -19.63 1.27
C GLY A 114 -3.21 -18.49 0.53
N LEU A 115 -1.87 -18.46 0.53
CA LEU A 115 -1.09 -17.47 -0.23
C LEU A 115 -1.27 -17.65 -1.75
N THR A 116 -1.24 -18.90 -2.24
CA THR A 116 -1.50 -19.19 -3.66
C THR A 116 -2.91 -18.77 -4.06
N PHE A 117 -3.91 -19.09 -3.25
CA PHE A 117 -5.29 -18.67 -3.48
C PHE A 117 -5.43 -17.14 -3.48
N ALA A 118 -4.79 -16.44 -2.55
CA ALA A 118 -4.80 -14.98 -2.49
C ALA A 118 -4.13 -14.35 -3.72
N GLY A 119 -3.04 -14.94 -4.21
CA GLY A 119 -2.37 -14.51 -5.44
C GLY A 119 -3.26 -14.65 -6.69
N ILE A 120 -4.02 -15.75 -6.79
CA ILE A 120 -4.91 -16.01 -7.93
C ILE A 120 -6.17 -15.13 -7.88
N SER A 121 -6.79 -15.00 -6.71
CA SER A 121 -8.08 -14.31 -6.55
C SER A 121 -7.96 -12.81 -6.28
N GLY A 122 -6.77 -12.33 -5.91
CA GLY A 122 -6.57 -10.97 -5.37
C GLY A 122 -7.17 -10.76 -3.98
N TRP A 123 -7.77 -11.78 -3.36
CA TRP A 123 -8.38 -11.69 -2.05
C TRP A 123 -7.47 -12.27 -0.96
N CYS A 124 -6.99 -11.42 -0.05
CA CYS A 124 -6.16 -11.83 1.08
C CYS A 124 -6.96 -11.79 2.39
N GLY A 125 -7.42 -12.95 2.86
CA GLY A 125 -8.14 -13.07 4.14
C GLY A 125 -7.34 -12.53 5.33
N MET A 126 -6.02 -12.80 5.38
CA MET A 126 -5.12 -12.29 6.42
C MET A 126 -5.05 -10.75 6.43
N ALA A 127 -5.00 -10.11 5.26
CA ALA A 127 -5.00 -8.65 5.17
C ALA A 127 -6.30 -8.05 5.74
N ASN A 128 -7.45 -8.69 5.47
CA ASN A 128 -8.74 -8.25 6.02
C ASN A 128 -8.82 -8.41 7.53
N LEU A 129 -8.27 -9.50 8.09
CA LEU A 129 -8.17 -9.69 9.54
C LEU A 129 -7.25 -8.65 10.19
N LEU A 130 -6.07 -8.39 9.60
CA LEU A 130 -5.12 -7.43 10.15
C LEU A 130 -5.65 -5.99 10.16
N LYS A 131 -6.50 -5.60 9.20
CA LYS A 131 -7.17 -4.28 9.23
C LYS A 131 -7.99 -4.06 10.50
N LEU A 132 -8.50 -5.13 11.12
CA LEU A 132 -9.28 -5.05 12.36
C LEU A 132 -8.41 -4.93 13.62
N ALA A 133 -7.09 -5.10 13.51
CA ALA A 133 -6.20 -5.06 14.67
C ALA A 133 -6.10 -3.64 15.28
N PRO A 134 -5.99 -3.50 16.62
CA PRO A 134 -6.05 -2.21 17.30
C PRO A 134 -5.05 -1.17 16.79
N TRP A 135 -3.85 -1.60 16.44
CA TRP A 135 -2.78 -0.73 15.91
C TRP A 135 -3.05 -0.21 14.49
N ASN A 136 -3.93 -0.87 13.72
CA ASN A 136 -4.29 -0.46 12.37
C ASN A 136 -5.56 0.42 12.32
N ARG A 137 -6.36 0.46 13.40
CA ARG A 137 -7.60 1.26 13.47
C ARG A 137 -7.35 2.77 13.50
N ALA A 138 -6.26 3.20 14.11
CA ALA A 138 -5.92 4.62 14.28
C ALA A 138 -5.55 5.36 12.98
N THR A 139 -5.36 4.61 11.87
CA THR A 139 -5.01 5.18 10.55
C THR A 139 -6.21 5.18 9.58
N ALA A 140 -7.35 4.62 9.98
CA ALA A 140 -8.55 4.52 9.16
C ALA A 140 -9.55 5.69 9.35
N ALA A 141 -9.17 6.73 10.10
CA ALA A 141 -9.94 7.95 10.33
C ALA A 141 -9.37 9.14 9.54
#